data_AF-A0A957KQZ1-F1
#
_entry.id   AF-A0A957KQZ1-F1
#
_cell.length_a   1.000
_cell.length_b   1.000
_cell.length_c   1.000
_cell.angle_alpha   90.00
_cell.angle_beta   90.00
_cell.angle_gamma   90.00
#
_symmetry.space_group_name_H-M   'P 1'
#
loop_
_entity.id
_entity.type
_entity.pdbx_description
1 polymer ?
#
loop_
_entity_poly.entity_id
_entity_poly.type
_entity_poly.pdbx_seq_one_letter_code
_entity_poly.pdbx_strand_id
1 'polypeptide(L)'
;HVFHFDCFWMKEFQWVDFEWDRRVFPDPEAMLRRLKERGLRICLWINSYVAQKSAMFDEGMASDYLVKLPNGDVWQWDRWQAGMGLVDFTNPDACRWYGDKLRGLIDMGVDCFKTDFGERIPTEVVYHDGSDPMKMHNYYTFLYNKTVFGVLEEKLGKGNATVFARSATAGGQQFPVHWGGDSTATFESMAESLRGGLSLSLCGFGFWSHDISGFEQTAPPAVYKRWCAFGLLSSHSRLHGSQSYRVPWLFDEESVDVLRHFTRLKCRLMPYLYAAAVEAHEHGTPVMRPMILEFPDDPGCDTLDRQYMLGDSLLVAPVFSEDGKVDYYLPDGRWSHLLTGEVIEGGRWRREQHDTMSLPLLVRPNSVIVVGDNDTRPDYAFAEGFTLRVYQMADGGAATAIIPAADGSAAVTFYVARTGATLSVEWEGAPARWCVLLAGVASIASVTGGEAESSAEGVY
;
A
#
# COMPACT_ATOMS: atom_id res chain seq x y z
N HIS A 1 3.46 3.63 12.10
CA HIS A 1 3.23 2.17 12.00
C HIS A 1 1.81 1.82 12.43
N VAL A 2 1.29 0.67 11.99
CA VAL A 2 -0.11 0.26 12.22
C VAL A 2 -0.14 -1.14 12.85
N PHE A 3 -1.05 -1.37 13.78
CA PHE A 3 -1.40 -2.70 14.29
C PHE A 3 -2.86 -3.04 13.96
N HIS A 4 -3.10 -4.25 13.50
CA HIS A 4 -4.42 -4.71 13.04
C HIS A 4 -4.97 -5.81 13.94
N PHE A 5 -6.23 -5.69 14.36
CA PHE A 5 -6.97 -6.76 15.00
C PHE A 5 -7.93 -7.41 13.98
N ASP A 6 -7.74 -8.70 13.76
CA ASP A 6 -8.57 -9.48 12.83
C ASP A 6 -9.84 -10.05 13.53
N CYS A 7 -10.70 -10.71 12.76
CA CYS A 7 -12.03 -11.25 13.10
C CYS A 7 -12.33 -11.51 14.60
N PHE A 8 -11.45 -12.23 15.30
CA PHE A 8 -11.62 -12.65 16.70
C PHE A 8 -11.47 -11.53 17.74
N TRP A 9 -11.37 -10.26 17.33
CA TRP A 9 -11.67 -9.15 18.24
C TRP A 9 -13.14 -9.14 18.68
N MET A 10 -14.03 -9.72 17.85
CA MET A 10 -15.41 -10.08 18.17
C MET A 10 -15.54 -11.57 18.47
N LYS A 11 -16.60 -11.96 19.19
CA LYS A 11 -16.87 -13.36 19.55
C LYS A 11 -17.16 -14.23 18.34
N GLU A 12 -16.77 -15.50 18.42
CA GLU A 12 -17.07 -16.51 17.42
C GLU A 12 -18.58 -16.58 17.11
N PHE A 13 -18.88 -16.76 15.82
CA PHE A 13 -20.23 -16.85 15.26
C PHE A 13 -21.09 -15.60 15.40
N GLN A 14 -20.53 -14.45 15.81
CA GLN A 14 -21.25 -13.17 15.93
C GLN A 14 -20.81 -12.13 14.90
N TRP A 15 -19.96 -12.51 13.94
CA TRP A 15 -19.37 -11.52 13.04
C TRP A 15 -20.36 -11.03 11.98
N VAL A 16 -20.48 -9.73 11.70
CA VAL A 16 -19.96 -8.58 12.46
C VAL A 16 -21.06 -8.01 13.35
N ASP A 17 -20.74 -7.78 14.63
CA ASP A 17 -21.63 -7.14 15.60
C ASP A 17 -21.05 -5.89 16.25
N PHE A 18 -19.76 -5.64 15.99
CA PHE A 18 -18.96 -4.55 16.54
C PHE A 18 -18.71 -4.59 18.06
N GLU A 19 -18.99 -5.73 18.69
CA GLU A 19 -18.81 -5.91 20.13
C GLU A 19 -17.49 -6.63 20.43
N TRP A 20 -16.64 -5.98 21.22
CA TRP A 20 -15.39 -6.60 21.67
C TRP A 20 -15.66 -7.86 22.49
N ASP A 21 -14.95 -8.95 22.19
CA ASP A 21 -14.98 -10.13 23.05
C ASP A 21 -14.29 -9.85 24.39
N ARG A 22 -15.08 -9.45 25.39
CA ARG A 22 -14.60 -9.12 26.74
C ARG A 22 -13.93 -10.28 27.48
N ARG A 23 -14.02 -11.53 26.99
CA ARG A 23 -13.24 -12.66 27.53
C ARG A 23 -11.75 -12.52 27.21
N VAL A 24 -11.46 -12.02 26.01
CA VAL A 24 -10.09 -11.85 25.47
C VAL A 24 -9.62 -10.40 25.67
N PHE A 25 -10.52 -9.45 25.46
CA PHE A 25 -10.28 -8.00 25.53
C PHE A 25 -11.15 -7.36 26.62
N PRO A 26 -10.86 -7.60 27.92
CA PRO A 26 -11.71 -7.13 29.00
C PRO A 26 -11.84 -5.60 29.05
N ASP A 27 -10.77 -4.89 28.67
CA ASP A 27 -10.69 -3.43 28.61
C ASP A 27 -10.05 -2.98 27.28
N PRO A 28 -10.82 -2.91 26.18
CA PRO A 28 -10.33 -2.58 24.86
C PRO A 28 -9.86 -1.12 24.79
N GLU A 29 -10.57 -0.16 25.38
CA GLU A 29 -10.16 1.25 25.39
C GLU A 29 -8.80 1.46 26.04
N ALA A 30 -8.54 0.86 27.21
CA ALA A 30 -7.23 0.99 27.83
C ALA A 30 -6.14 0.27 27.02
N MET A 31 -6.46 -0.86 26.37
CA MET A 31 -5.54 -1.53 25.47
C MET A 31 -5.18 -0.65 24.27
N LEU A 32 -6.18 -0.08 23.59
CA LEU A 32 -6.00 0.81 22.45
C LEU A 32 -5.18 2.03 22.85
N ARG A 33 -5.50 2.67 23.99
CA ARG A 33 -4.72 3.79 24.53
C ARG A 33 -3.25 3.44 24.74
N ARG A 34 -2.94 2.30 25.37
CA ARG A 34 -1.55 1.84 25.57
C ARG A 34 -0.79 1.58 24.27
N LEU A 35 -1.48 1.10 23.23
CA LEU A 35 -0.87 0.91 21.90
C LEU A 35 -0.61 2.25 21.21
N LYS A 36 -1.56 3.18 21.29
CA LYS A 36 -1.42 4.54 20.72
C LYS A 36 -0.35 5.37 21.43
N GLU A 37 -0.18 5.21 22.74
CA GLU A 37 0.95 5.81 23.51
C GLU A 37 2.32 5.36 22.99
N ARG A 38 2.41 4.23 22.29
CA ARG A 38 3.63 3.74 21.61
C ARG A 38 3.75 4.23 20.16
N GLY A 39 2.87 5.13 19.72
CA GLY A 39 2.85 5.69 18.37
C GLY A 39 2.25 4.76 17.30
N LEU A 40 1.49 3.72 17.70
CA LEU A 40 0.78 2.86 16.76
C LEU A 40 -0.57 3.46 16.37
N ARG A 41 -0.91 3.32 15.08
CA ARG A 41 -2.28 3.44 14.59
C ARG A 41 -2.98 2.09 14.66
N ILE A 42 -4.30 2.09 14.84
CA ILE A 42 -5.08 0.87 15.03
C ILE A 42 -6.05 0.65 13.87
N CYS A 43 -6.01 -0.55 13.30
CA CYS A 43 -6.96 -1.05 12.31
C CYS A 43 -7.81 -2.19 12.89
N LEU A 44 -9.12 -2.19 12.64
CA LEU A 44 -9.98 -3.34 12.96
C LEU A 44 -10.51 -4.01 11.69
N TRP A 45 -10.65 -5.33 11.74
CA TRP A 45 -11.40 -6.08 10.73
C TRP A 45 -12.89 -5.83 10.85
N ILE A 46 -13.54 -5.56 9.71
CA ILE A 46 -14.99 -5.48 9.57
C ILE A 46 -15.40 -6.13 8.24
N ASN A 47 -16.66 -6.47 8.12
CA ASN A 47 -17.29 -6.90 6.88
C ASN A 47 -18.78 -6.46 6.87
N SER A 48 -19.47 -6.72 5.78
CA SER A 48 -20.86 -6.30 5.59
C SER A 48 -21.90 -7.39 5.84
N TYR A 49 -21.53 -8.49 6.49
CA TYR A 49 -22.44 -9.59 6.83
C TYR A 49 -22.68 -9.61 8.34
N VAL A 50 -23.91 -9.96 8.74
CA VAL A 50 -24.30 -9.98 10.16
C VAL A 50 -24.74 -11.40 10.51
N ALA A 51 -23.98 -12.10 11.35
CA ALA A 51 -24.30 -13.45 11.80
C ALA A 51 -25.59 -13.49 12.64
N GLN A 52 -26.40 -14.55 12.50
CA GLN A 52 -27.70 -14.64 13.19
C GLN A 52 -27.59 -14.62 14.72
N LYS A 53 -26.49 -15.15 15.28
CA LYS A 53 -26.26 -15.19 16.74
C LYS A 53 -25.95 -13.80 17.34
N SER A 54 -25.72 -12.79 16.49
CA SER A 54 -25.46 -11.42 16.91
C SER A 54 -26.74 -10.71 17.33
N ALA A 55 -26.67 -9.87 18.38
CA ALA A 55 -27.76 -8.94 18.70
C ALA A 55 -28.01 -7.92 17.57
N MET A 56 -26.97 -7.62 16.77
CA MET A 56 -27.08 -6.76 15.59
C MET A 56 -27.98 -7.39 14.50
N PHE A 57 -28.11 -8.72 14.46
CA PHE A 57 -29.04 -9.37 13.54
C PHE A 57 -30.50 -9.07 13.93
N ASP A 58 -30.83 -9.21 15.21
CA ASP A 58 -32.16 -8.89 15.74
C ASP A 58 -32.51 -7.41 15.54
N GLU A 59 -31.55 -6.50 15.80
CA GLU A 59 -31.69 -5.06 15.53
C GLU A 59 -32.00 -4.80 14.04
N GLY A 60 -31.22 -5.43 13.15
CA GLY A 60 -31.34 -5.23 11.71
C GLY A 60 -32.62 -5.83 11.13
N MET A 61 -33.07 -6.97 11.64
CA MET A 61 -34.33 -7.59 11.25
C MET A 61 -35.53 -6.77 11.72
N ALA A 62 -35.51 -6.26 12.97
CA ALA A 62 -36.61 -5.47 13.52
C ALA A 62 -36.77 -4.09 12.83
N SER A 63 -35.69 -3.56 12.26
CA SER A 63 -35.64 -2.21 11.67
C SER A 63 -35.55 -2.21 10.15
N ASP A 64 -35.70 -3.37 9.49
CA ASP A 64 -35.60 -3.51 8.03
C ASP A 64 -34.26 -3.02 7.44
N TYR A 65 -33.15 -3.28 8.14
CA TYR A 65 -31.79 -2.92 7.72
C TYR A 65 -31.04 -4.04 6.99
N LEU A 66 -31.63 -5.24 6.91
CA LEU A 66 -31.05 -6.38 6.22
C LEU A 66 -31.75 -6.62 4.88
N VAL A 67 -30.99 -7.05 3.87
CA VAL A 67 -31.51 -7.37 2.53
C VAL A 67 -32.53 -8.50 2.62
N LYS A 68 -33.64 -8.35 1.88
CA LYS A 68 -34.80 -9.26 1.94
C LYS A 68 -34.95 -10.10 0.68
N LEU A 69 -35.59 -11.25 0.86
CA LEU A 69 -36.16 -12.05 -0.21
C LEU A 69 -37.46 -11.40 -0.74
N PRO A 70 -37.93 -11.77 -1.95
CA PRO A 70 -39.19 -11.25 -2.50
C PRO A 70 -40.43 -11.50 -1.63
N ASN A 71 -40.40 -12.49 -0.75
CA ASN A 71 -41.49 -12.78 0.19
C ASN A 71 -41.46 -11.92 1.46
N GLY A 72 -40.44 -11.07 1.63
CA GLY A 72 -40.27 -10.17 2.76
C GLY A 72 -39.37 -10.71 3.89
N ASP A 73 -38.97 -11.98 3.84
CA ASP A 73 -38.05 -12.57 4.82
C ASP A 73 -36.63 -12.04 4.63
N VAL A 74 -35.81 -12.02 5.68
CA VAL A 74 -34.38 -11.67 5.56
C VAL A 74 -33.67 -12.74 4.74
N TRP A 75 -32.84 -12.34 3.78
CA TRP A 75 -31.99 -13.28 3.05
C TRP A 75 -30.89 -13.82 3.97
N GLN A 76 -30.71 -15.14 3.99
CA GLN A 76 -29.73 -15.81 4.86
C GLN A 76 -29.05 -17.01 4.18
N TRP A 77 -27.84 -17.35 4.65
CA TRP A 77 -27.14 -18.61 4.36
C TRP A 77 -26.01 -18.88 5.38
N ASP A 78 -25.28 -19.99 5.22
CA ASP A 78 -24.29 -20.48 6.21
C ASP A 78 -22.83 -20.54 5.71
N ARG A 79 -22.48 -19.83 4.63
CA ARG A 79 -21.14 -20.00 4.00
C ARG A 79 -19.96 -19.42 4.79
N TRP A 80 -20.19 -18.43 5.64
CA TRP A 80 -19.15 -17.76 6.42
C TRP A 80 -19.52 -17.68 7.90
N GLN A 81 -20.74 -17.25 8.20
CA GLN A 81 -21.32 -17.31 9.53
C GLN A 81 -22.69 -17.99 9.44
N ALA A 82 -23.10 -18.69 10.50
CA ALA A 82 -24.38 -19.37 10.55
C ALA A 82 -25.54 -18.36 10.49
N GLY A 83 -26.48 -18.59 9.58
CA GLY A 83 -27.65 -17.77 9.35
C GLY A 83 -27.33 -16.30 9.02
N MET A 84 -26.20 -16.01 8.38
CA MET A 84 -25.83 -14.60 8.22
C MET A 84 -26.74 -13.85 7.24
N GLY A 85 -27.11 -12.64 7.63
CA GLY A 85 -27.78 -11.66 6.77
C GLY A 85 -26.78 -10.69 6.12
N LEU A 86 -27.30 -9.87 5.20
CA LEU A 86 -26.54 -8.85 4.47
C LEU A 86 -27.09 -7.47 4.82
N VAL A 87 -26.22 -6.53 5.19
CA VAL A 87 -26.64 -5.13 5.44
C VAL A 87 -27.14 -4.52 4.13
N ASP A 88 -28.31 -3.90 4.14
CA ASP A 88 -28.84 -3.22 2.95
C ASP A 88 -28.33 -1.77 2.85
N PHE A 89 -27.17 -1.57 2.23
CA PHE A 89 -26.60 -0.22 2.03
C PHE A 89 -27.36 0.66 1.01
N THR A 90 -28.48 0.19 0.45
CA THR A 90 -29.42 1.06 -0.28
C THR A 90 -30.41 1.74 0.67
N ASN A 91 -30.53 1.24 1.91
CA ASN A 91 -31.29 1.87 2.97
C ASN A 91 -30.42 2.91 3.70
N PRO A 92 -30.74 4.22 3.60
CA PRO A 92 -29.95 5.26 4.28
C PRO A 92 -29.95 5.12 5.80
N ASP A 93 -30.96 4.48 6.39
CA ASP A 93 -31.06 4.25 7.83
C ASP A 93 -30.14 3.10 8.26
N ALA A 94 -30.04 2.05 7.44
CA ALA A 94 -29.07 0.98 7.63
C ALA A 94 -27.62 1.50 7.50
N CYS A 95 -27.35 2.39 6.55
CA CYS A 95 -26.04 3.06 6.43
C CYS A 95 -25.70 3.85 7.69
N ARG A 96 -26.66 4.58 8.27
CA ARG A 96 -26.46 5.32 9.53
C ARG A 96 -26.22 4.37 10.70
N TRP A 97 -27.03 3.31 10.82
CA TRP A 97 -26.90 2.30 11.86
C TRP A 97 -25.52 1.62 11.85
N TYR A 98 -25.07 1.14 10.69
CA TYR A 98 -23.72 0.58 10.55
C TYR A 98 -22.65 1.63 10.86
N GLY A 99 -22.82 2.85 10.34
CA GLY A 99 -21.91 3.96 10.58
C GLY A 99 -21.80 4.36 12.07
N ASP A 100 -22.89 4.32 12.83
CA ASP A 100 -22.89 4.64 14.26
C ASP A 100 -22.05 3.65 15.07
N LYS A 101 -22.08 2.36 14.72
CA LYS A 101 -21.20 1.35 15.33
C LYS A 101 -19.72 1.66 15.04
N LEU A 102 -19.40 2.07 13.81
CA LEU A 102 -18.05 2.51 13.44
C LEU A 102 -17.60 3.78 14.16
N ARG A 103 -18.49 4.78 14.29
CA ARG A 103 -18.22 6.02 15.05
C ARG A 103 -17.83 5.70 16.48
N GLY A 104 -18.55 4.78 17.14
CA GLY A 104 -18.21 4.30 18.48
C GLY A 104 -16.82 3.66 18.55
N LEU A 105 -16.42 2.87 17.56
CA LEU A 105 -15.07 2.29 17.48
C LEU A 105 -13.98 3.36 17.28
N ILE A 106 -14.23 4.36 16.45
CA ILE A 106 -13.31 5.49 16.25
C ILE A 106 -13.18 6.31 17.53
N ASP A 107 -14.28 6.53 18.26
CA ASP A 107 -14.27 7.25 19.55
C ASP A 107 -13.46 6.51 20.62
N MET A 108 -13.38 5.17 20.56
CA MET A 108 -12.48 4.38 21.41
C MET A 108 -10.99 4.45 20.99
N GLY A 109 -10.69 5.03 19.82
CA GLY A 109 -9.34 5.26 19.32
C GLY A 109 -8.92 4.41 18.12
N VAL A 110 -9.85 3.78 17.40
CA VAL A 110 -9.56 3.11 16.12
C VAL A 110 -9.27 4.16 15.03
N ASP A 111 -8.24 3.94 14.20
CA ASP A 111 -7.80 4.90 13.17
C ASP A 111 -8.24 4.50 11.75
N CYS A 112 -8.49 3.21 11.48
CA CYS A 112 -8.95 2.73 10.18
C CYS A 112 -9.61 1.35 10.24
N PHE A 113 -10.14 0.88 9.11
CA PHE A 113 -10.83 -0.42 9.01
C PHE A 113 -10.33 -1.24 7.81
N LYS A 114 -10.19 -2.55 8.00
CA LYS A 114 -10.08 -3.52 6.90
C LYS A 114 -11.52 -3.84 6.45
N THR A 115 -11.94 -3.28 5.32
CA THR A 115 -13.25 -3.53 4.70
C THR A 115 -13.23 -4.83 3.91
N ASP A 116 -13.36 -5.93 4.64
CA ASP A 116 -13.28 -7.27 4.08
C ASP A 116 -14.61 -7.70 3.46
N PHE A 117 -14.58 -8.72 2.59
CA PHE A 117 -15.72 -9.23 1.83
C PHE A 117 -16.40 -8.18 0.92
N GLY A 118 -17.71 -8.37 0.65
CA GLY A 118 -18.49 -7.55 -0.27
C GLY A 118 -18.60 -8.10 -1.69
N GLU A 119 -18.18 -9.34 -1.96
CA GLU A 119 -18.21 -9.92 -3.32
C GLU A 119 -19.39 -10.87 -3.57
N ARG A 120 -19.86 -11.57 -2.54
CA ARG A 120 -20.85 -12.65 -2.66
C ARG A 120 -22.27 -12.15 -2.42
N ILE A 121 -22.70 -11.21 -3.26
CA ILE A 121 -23.96 -10.48 -3.11
C ILE A 121 -25.08 -11.20 -3.88
N PRO A 122 -26.22 -11.52 -3.25
CA PRO A 122 -27.30 -12.28 -3.89
C PRO A 122 -28.07 -11.43 -4.91
N THR A 123 -28.70 -12.11 -5.87
CA THR A 123 -29.47 -11.49 -6.95
C THR A 123 -30.96 -11.84 -6.92
N GLU A 124 -31.36 -12.87 -6.17
CA GLU A 124 -32.75 -13.23 -5.92
C GLU A 124 -33.29 -12.55 -4.65
N VAL A 125 -33.16 -11.22 -4.60
CA VAL A 125 -33.45 -10.38 -3.43
C VAL A 125 -34.12 -9.08 -3.84
N VAL A 126 -34.64 -8.34 -2.86
CA VAL A 126 -35.19 -7.00 -3.02
C VAL A 126 -34.41 -6.05 -2.12
N TYR A 127 -33.83 -5.02 -2.72
CA TYR A 127 -33.17 -3.92 -2.02
C TYR A 127 -34.17 -2.84 -1.63
N HIS A 128 -33.90 -2.13 -0.55
CA HIS A 128 -34.75 -1.08 0.00
C HIS A 128 -35.12 0.01 -1.03
N ASP A 129 -34.18 0.42 -1.89
CA ASP A 129 -34.43 1.42 -2.94
C ASP A 129 -35.05 0.86 -4.23
N GLY A 130 -35.31 -0.45 -4.31
CA GLY A 130 -35.81 -1.13 -5.49
C GLY A 130 -34.80 -1.31 -6.62
N SER A 131 -33.50 -1.11 -6.35
CA SER A 131 -32.43 -1.29 -7.32
C SER A 131 -32.41 -2.69 -7.93
N ASP A 132 -31.98 -2.75 -9.20
CA ASP A 132 -31.77 -3.99 -9.95
C ASP A 132 -30.71 -4.87 -9.25
N PRO A 133 -31.08 -6.06 -8.74
CA PRO A 133 -30.16 -6.91 -8.01
C PRO A 133 -28.95 -7.38 -8.83
N MET A 134 -29.09 -7.49 -10.15
CA MET A 134 -27.97 -7.90 -11.01
C MET A 134 -26.89 -6.83 -11.09
N LYS A 135 -27.28 -5.56 -11.11
CA LYS A 135 -26.32 -4.45 -11.06
C LYS A 135 -25.74 -4.29 -9.66
N MET A 136 -26.60 -4.47 -8.64
CA MET A 136 -26.19 -4.34 -7.25
C MET A 136 -25.14 -5.37 -6.85
N HIS A 137 -25.11 -6.56 -7.46
CA HIS A 137 -24.09 -7.58 -7.21
C HIS A 137 -22.66 -7.00 -7.20
N ASN A 138 -22.30 -6.23 -8.23
CA ASN A 138 -20.99 -5.57 -8.31
C ASN A 138 -20.99 -4.18 -7.66
N TYR A 139 -22.11 -3.45 -7.65
CA TYR A 139 -22.15 -2.08 -7.12
C TYR A 139 -22.19 -2.00 -5.59
N TYR A 140 -22.63 -3.07 -4.91
CA TYR A 140 -22.75 -3.14 -3.45
C TYR A 140 -21.44 -2.76 -2.73
N THR A 141 -20.29 -3.26 -3.21
CA THR A 141 -18.99 -2.96 -2.60
C THR A 141 -18.66 -1.46 -2.61
N PHE A 142 -19.14 -0.72 -3.61
CA PHE A 142 -19.01 0.74 -3.64
C PHE A 142 -19.80 1.38 -2.50
N LEU A 143 -21.06 0.99 -2.30
CA LEU A 143 -21.91 1.53 -1.23
C LEU A 143 -21.36 1.20 0.16
N TYR A 144 -20.86 -0.03 0.33
CA TYR A 144 -20.20 -0.46 1.56
C TYR A 144 -18.96 0.40 1.86
N ASN A 145 -17.98 0.44 0.96
CA ASN A 145 -16.75 1.20 1.18
C ASN A 145 -17.02 2.71 1.29
N LYS A 146 -17.96 3.26 0.52
CA LYS A 146 -18.39 4.66 0.65
C LYS A 146 -18.94 4.97 2.04
N THR A 147 -19.74 4.07 2.61
CA THR A 147 -20.30 4.25 3.96
C THR A 147 -19.18 4.26 5.02
N VAL A 148 -18.25 3.29 4.95
CA VAL A 148 -17.13 3.21 5.90
C VAL A 148 -16.19 4.41 5.75
N PHE A 149 -15.80 4.74 4.52
CA PHE A 149 -14.88 5.83 4.23
C PHE A 149 -15.47 7.18 4.61
N GLY A 150 -16.77 7.40 4.35
CA GLY A 150 -17.47 8.62 4.76
C GLY A 150 -17.47 8.84 6.28
N VAL A 151 -17.64 7.77 7.08
CA VAL A 151 -17.54 7.86 8.54
C VAL A 151 -16.12 8.19 8.99
N LEU A 152 -15.10 7.61 8.34
CA LEU A 152 -13.70 7.95 8.64
C LEU A 152 -13.40 9.42 8.31
N GLU A 153 -13.83 9.93 7.16
CA GLU A 153 -13.65 11.35 6.83
C GLU A 153 -14.40 12.29 7.79
N GLU A 154 -15.62 11.91 8.21
CA GLU A 154 -16.39 12.66 9.20
C GLU A 154 -15.65 12.76 10.55
N LYS A 155 -15.13 11.63 11.05
CA LYS A 155 -14.55 11.55 12.40
C LYS A 155 -13.08 11.96 12.47
N LEU A 156 -12.31 11.72 11.41
CA LEU A 156 -10.86 11.96 11.37
C LEU A 156 -10.47 13.15 10.49
N GLY A 157 -11.42 13.69 9.71
CA GLY A 157 -11.20 14.75 8.75
C GLY A 157 -10.77 14.22 7.37
N LYS A 158 -11.17 14.96 6.33
CA LYS A 158 -10.75 14.69 4.94
C LYS A 158 -9.24 14.62 4.83
N GLY A 159 -8.73 13.62 4.10
CA GLY A 159 -7.29 13.35 3.96
C GLY A 159 -6.70 12.45 5.05
N ASN A 160 -7.42 12.15 6.12
CA ASN A 160 -6.98 11.22 7.18
C ASN A 160 -7.69 9.85 7.14
N ALA A 161 -8.57 9.63 6.16
CA ALA A 161 -9.30 8.38 6.00
C ALA A 161 -8.51 7.36 5.16
N THR A 162 -8.50 6.12 5.62
CA THR A 162 -7.96 4.99 4.85
C THR A 162 -8.68 3.70 5.22
N VAL A 163 -8.79 2.77 4.28
CA VAL A 163 -9.29 1.42 4.49
C VAL A 163 -8.28 0.38 4.01
N PHE A 164 -8.54 -0.89 4.29
CA PHE A 164 -7.91 -2.04 3.63
C PHE A 164 -9.01 -2.89 2.98
N ALA A 165 -9.39 -2.53 1.75
CA ALA A 165 -10.54 -3.08 1.03
C ALA A 165 -10.18 -4.33 0.23
N ARG A 166 -11.00 -5.39 0.34
CA ARG A 166 -10.84 -6.61 -0.48
C ARG A 166 -11.58 -6.53 -1.82
N SER A 167 -12.79 -6.01 -1.80
CA SER A 167 -13.68 -5.95 -2.98
C SER A 167 -13.73 -4.54 -3.56
N ALA A 168 -13.87 -4.43 -4.88
CA ALA A 168 -14.00 -3.16 -5.58
C ALA A 168 -14.86 -3.26 -6.84
N THR A 169 -15.27 -2.09 -7.34
CA THR A 169 -15.95 -1.88 -8.62
C THR A 169 -15.56 -0.51 -9.16
N ALA A 170 -16.06 -0.11 -10.33
CA ALA A 170 -15.80 1.22 -10.89
C ALA A 170 -16.20 2.32 -9.89
N GLY A 171 -15.28 3.25 -9.61
CA GLY A 171 -15.43 4.30 -8.60
C GLY A 171 -14.88 3.91 -7.22
N GLY A 172 -14.63 2.61 -6.96
CA GLY A 172 -14.08 2.13 -5.70
C GLY A 172 -12.67 2.65 -5.39
N GLN A 173 -11.90 3.05 -6.41
CA GLN A 173 -10.56 3.62 -6.25
C GLN A 173 -10.53 4.91 -5.39
N GLN A 174 -11.69 5.56 -5.19
CA GLN A 174 -11.84 6.73 -4.33
C GLN A 174 -11.67 6.41 -2.84
N PHE A 175 -11.71 5.13 -2.46
CA PHE A 175 -11.64 4.68 -1.06
C PHE A 175 -10.40 3.79 -0.85
N PRO A 176 -9.18 4.34 -0.94
CA PRO A 176 -7.96 3.56 -0.77
C PRO A 176 -7.80 3.12 0.69
N VAL A 177 -7.15 1.99 0.94
CA VAL A 177 -6.28 1.19 0.08
C VAL A 177 -6.90 -0.15 -0.26
N HIS A 178 -6.60 -0.69 -1.44
CA HIS A 178 -7.07 -2.02 -1.86
C HIS A 178 -6.01 -3.09 -1.60
N TRP A 179 -6.43 -4.29 -1.19
CA TRP A 179 -5.54 -5.40 -0.87
C TRP A 179 -5.85 -6.64 -1.72
N GLY A 180 -4.79 -7.35 -2.12
CA GLY A 180 -4.84 -8.44 -3.10
C GLY A 180 -5.51 -9.75 -2.70
N GLY A 181 -6.07 -9.86 -1.50
CA GLY A 181 -6.78 -11.06 -1.07
C GLY A 181 -5.89 -12.16 -0.45
N ASP A 182 -6.49 -13.33 -0.28
CA ASP A 182 -5.96 -14.46 0.48
C ASP A 182 -5.00 -15.30 -0.38
N SER A 183 -3.73 -14.88 -0.46
CA SER A 183 -2.69 -15.56 -1.25
C SER A 183 -2.08 -16.75 -0.50
N THR A 184 -1.55 -17.73 -1.24
CA THR A 184 -0.81 -18.86 -0.66
C THR A 184 0.66 -18.50 -0.42
N ALA A 185 1.30 -19.07 0.60
CA ALA A 185 2.69 -18.82 0.95
C ALA A 185 3.75 -19.49 0.03
N THR A 186 3.67 -19.28 -1.29
CA THR A 186 4.65 -19.78 -2.29
C THR A 186 5.10 -18.68 -3.26
N PHE A 187 6.18 -18.93 -4.02
CA PHE A 187 6.67 -17.99 -5.04
C PHE A 187 5.70 -17.81 -6.21
N GLU A 188 4.99 -18.85 -6.60
CA GLU A 188 3.99 -18.81 -7.69
C GLU A 188 2.83 -17.89 -7.31
N SER A 189 2.37 -18.00 -6.07
CA SER A 189 1.33 -17.14 -5.51
C SER A 189 1.82 -15.71 -5.26
N MET A 190 3.11 -15.52 -4.91
CA MET A 190 3.72 -14.19 -4.89
C MET A 190 3.69 -13.55 -6.30
N ALA A 191 4.00 -14.32 -7.34
CA ALA A 191 3.97 -13.84 -8.73
C ALA A 191 2.54 -13.53 -9.21
N GLU A 192 1.55 -14.35 -8.87
CA GLU A 192 0.16 -14.07 -9.22
C GLU A 192 -0.43 -12.88 -8.44
N SER A 193 0.01 -12.69 -7.19
CA SER A 193 -0.31 -11.49 -6.40
C SER A 193 0.20 -10.24 -7.09
N LEU A 194 1.45 -10.24 -7.58
CA LEU A 194 2.00 -9.13 -8.36
C LEU A 194 1.17 -8.87 -9.63
N ARG A 195 0.82 -9.91 -10.40
CA ARG A 195 -0.08 -9.76 -11.56
C ARG A 195 -1.40 -9.09 -11.19
N GLY A 196 -1.99 -9.48 -10.05
CA GLY A 196 -3.21 -8.86 -9.52
C GLY A 196 -3.02 -7.37 -9.21
N GLY A 197 -1.92 -7.01 -8.53
CA GLY A 197 -1.59 -5.61 -8.23
C GLY A 197 -1.38 -4.75 -9.48
N LEU A 198 -0.65 -5.27 -10.48
CA LEU A 198 -0.44 -4.59 -11.77
C LEU A 198 -1.74 -4.43 -12.55
N SER A 199 -2.58 -5.46 -12.56
CA SER A 199 -3.88 -5.42 -13.23
C SER A 199 -4.81 -4.40 -12.58
N LEU A 200 -4.87 -4.37 -11.24
CA LEU A 200 -5.68 -3.40 -10.50
C LEU A 200 -5.19 -1.96 -10.74
N SER A 201 -3.88 -1.77 -10.83
CA SER A 201 -3.27 -0.47 -11.14
C SER A 201 -3.67 0.05 -12.53
N LEU A 202 -3.75 -0.83 -13.54
CA LEU A 202 -4.28 -0.50 -14.88
C LEU A 202 -5.78 -0.16 -14.87
N CYS A 203 -6.51 -0.57 -13.84
CA CYS A 203 -7.93 -0.29 -13.68
C CYS A 203 -8.20 1.02 -12.90
N GLY A 204 -7.19 1.89 -12.74
CA GLY A 204 -7.33 3.21 -12.14
C GLY A 204 -7.21 3.26 -10.62
N PHE A 205 -6.69 2.19 -9.99
CA PHE A 205 -6.46 2.16 -8.54
C PHE A 205 -5.02 2.58 -8.22
N GLY A 206 -4.87 3.74 -7.56
CA GLY A 206 -3.55 4.31 -7.28
C GLY A 206 -2.70 3.55 -6.24
N PHE A 207 -3.37 2.79 -5.36
CA PHE A 207 -2.75 2.18 -4.19
C PHE A 207 -3.17 0.72 -4.03
N TRP A 208 -2.17 -0.13 -3.79
CA TRP A 208 -2.35 -1.56 -3.60
C TRP A 208 -1.44 -2.11 -2.49
N SER A 209 -1.97 -3.10 -1.77
CA SER A 209 -1.28 -3.87 -0.73
C SER A 209 -1.47 -5.37 -0.95
N HIS A 210 -0.62 -6.15 -0.29
CA HIS A 210 -0.67 -7.60 -0.24
C HIS A 210 -0.07 -8.08 1.07
N ASP A 211 -0.37 -9.33 1.43
CA ASP A 211 0.14 -9.93 2.65
C ASP A 211 1.52 -10.52 2.41
N ILE A 212 2.52 -9.90 3.04
CA ILE A 212 3.91 -10.34 2.97
C ILE A 212 3.98 -11.79 3.47
N SER A 213 4.60 -12.63 2.65
CA SER A 213 4.74 -14.08 2.79
C SER A 213 3.46 -14.89 2.59
N GLY A 214 2.39 -14.29 2.09
CA GLY A 214 1.11 -14.95 1.86
C GLY A 214 0.26 -15.12 3.12
N PHE A 215 -1.04 -15.32 2.89
CA PHE A 215 -2.05 -15.50 3.92
C PHE A 215 -2.21 -16.97 4.34
N GLU A 216 -2.44 -17.86 3.39
CA GLU A 216 -2.62 -19.29 3.63
C GLU A 216 -1.29 -20.01 3.86
N GLN A 217 -1.31 -21.01 4.74
CA GLN A 217 -0.15 -21.81 5.15
C GLN A 217 0.92 -20.97 5.88
N THR A 218 2.03 -21.61 6.27
CA THR A 218 3.21 -20.91 6.82
C THR A 218 4.31 -20.95 5.77
N ALA A 219 4.83 -19.78 5.40
CA ALA A 219 5.86 -19.68 4.37
C ALA A 219 7.18 -20.32 4.83
N PRO A 220 7.94 -20.96 3.91
CA PRO A 220 9.37 -21.17 4.13
C PRO A 220 10.09 -19.82 4.33
N PRO A 221 11.17 -19.75 5.13
CA PRO A 221 11.90 -18.49 5.36
C PRO A 221 12.37 -17.81 4.07
N ALA A 222 12.77 -18.57 3.05
CA ALA A 222 13.15 -18.01 1.75
C ALA A 222 12.02 -17.20 1.10
N VAL A 223 10.80 -17.74 1.07
CA VAL A 223 9.61 -17.03 0.57
C VAL A 223 9.32 -15.79 1.40
N TYR A 224 9.39 -15.89 2.74
CA TYR A 224 9.20 -14.74 3.64
C TYR A 224 10.17 -13.60 3.31
N LYS A 225 11.48 -13.90 3.22
CA LYS A 225 12.53 -12.90 2.98
C LYS A 225 12.36 -12.22 1.62
N ARG A 226 12.10 -12.98 0.55
CA ARG A 226 11.85 -12.40 -0.78
C ARG A 226 10.58 -11.55 -0.84
N TRP A 227 9.52 -12.00 -0.17
CA TRP A 227 8.26 -11.27 -0.13
C TRP A 227 8.35 -10.02 0.75
N CYS A 228 9.22 -9.98 1.77
CA CYS A 228 9.50 -8.76 2.54
C CYS A 228 10.03 -7.63 1.65
N ALA A 229 11.01 -7.93 0.80
CA ALA A 229 11.55 -6.95 -0.15
C ALA A 229 10.46 -6.43 -1.09
N PHE A 230 9.67 -7.34 -1.70
CA PHE A 230 8.55 -6.97 -2.57
C PHE A 230 7.49 -6.13 -1.86
N GLY A 231 7.03 -6.56 -0.68
CA GLY A 231 5.96 -5.89 0.05
C GLY A 231 6.36 -4.52 0.56
N LEU A 232 7.61 -4.34 0.97
CA LEU A 232 8.12 -3.03 1.41
C LEU A 232 8.52 -2.11 0.24
N LEU A 233 8.60 -2.64 -0.98
CA LEU A 233 8.68 -1.87 -2.23
C LEU A 233 7.32 -1.78 -2.95
N SER A 234 6.22 -2.03 -2.25
CA SER A 234 4.86 -1.74 -2.70
C SER A 234 4.31 -0.48 -2.02
N SER A 235 3.20 0.09 -2.49
CA SER A 235 2.63 1.31 -1.89
C SER A 235 2.31 1.11 -0.39
N HIS A 236 1.63 0.02 -0.04
CA HIS A 236 1.22 -0.32 1.32
C HIS A 236 1.65 -1.75 1.66
N SER A 237 2.09 -1.96 2.90
CA SER A 237 2.80 -3.18 3.31
C SER A 237 2.19 -3.74 4.59
N ARG A 238 1.78 -5.01 4.57
CA ARG A 238 1.16 -5.68 5.73
C ARG A 238 1.76 -7.06 5.96
N LEU A 239 1.95 -7.40 7.23
CA LEU A 239 2.26 -8.76 7.71
C LEU A 239 0.98 -9.37 8.27
N HIS A 240 0.40 -10.34 7.57
CA HIS A 240 -0.87 -10.97 7.94
C HIS A 240 -0.93 -12.43 7.46
N GLY A 241 -1.54 -13.30 8.26
CA GLY A 241 -1.58 -14.74 7.99
C GLY A 241 -2.79 -15.39 8.65
N SER A 242 -3.15 -16.57 8.13
CA SER A 242 -4.33 -17.33 8.54
C SER A 242 -4.15 -17.99 9.92
N GLN A 243 -3.23 -18.96 10.04
CA GLN A 243 -3.07 -19.77 11.26
C GLN A 243 -1.82 -19.43 12.08
N SER A 244 -0.93 -18.60 11.55
CA SER A 244 0.35 -18.28 12.18
C SER A 244 0.67 -16.79 12.09
N TYR A 245 1.28 -16.26 13.15
CA TYR A 245 1.79 -14.88 13.15
C TYR A 245 2.87 -14.71 12.08
N ARG A 246 2.95 -13.51 11.50
CA ARG A 246 3.93 -13.13 10.48
C ARG A 246 5.11 -12.31 11.02
N VAL A 247 5.34 -12.40 12.32
CA VAL A 247 6.50 -11.76 12.95
C VAL A 247 7.79 -12.47 12.50
N PRO A 248 8.86 -11.74 12.18
CA PRO A 248 10.00 -12.30 11.45
C PRO A 248 10.77 -13.38 12.24
N TRP A 249 10.82 -13.27 13.57
CA TRP A 249 11.54 -14.22 14.43
C TRP A 249 10.90 -15.61 14.51
N LEU A 250 9.71 -15.80 13.91
CA LEU A 250 9.13 -17.15 13.73
C LEU A 250 9.66 -17.87 12.48
N PHE A 251 10.41 -17.18 11.62
CA PHE A 251 11.02 -17.74 10.41
C PHE A 251 12.50 -18.06 10.65
N ASP A 252 13.33 -17.03 10.82
CA ASP A 252 14.75 -17.10 11.22
C ASP A 252 15.28 -15.71 11.62
N GLU A 253 16.50 -15.63 12.16
CA GLU A 253 17.14 -14.35 12.52
C GLU A 253 17.38 -13.45 11.29
N GLU A 254 17.76 -14.03 10.15
CA GLU A 254 17.97 -13.28 8.90
C GLU A 254 16.67 -12.60 8.43
N SER A 255 15.51 -13.21 8.65
CA SER A 255 14.20 -12.61 8.36
C SER A 255 13.95 -11.34 9.16
N VAL A 256 14.47 -11.25 10.38
CA VAL A 256 14.42 -10.02 11.19
C VAL A 256 15.26 -8.93 10.54
N ASP A 257 16.45 -9.27 10.06
CA ASP A 257 17.36 -8.35 9.40
C ASP A 257 16.81 -7.87 8.05
N VAL A 258 16.23 -8.77 7.24
CA VAL A 258 15.61 -8.44 5.95
C VAL A 258 14.43 -7.49 6.15
N LEU A 259 13.52 -7.80 7.07
CA LEU A 259 12.38 -6.93 7.36
C LEU A 259 12.86 -5.55 7.86
N ARG A 260 13.87 -5.51 8.75
CA ARG A 260 14.46 -4.26 9.24
C ARG A 260 15.07 -3.44 8.11
N HIS A 261 15.85 -4.07 7.23
CA HIS A 261 16.54 -3.44 6.11
C HIS A 261 15.54 -2.72 5.19
N PHE A 262 14.54 -3.46 4.68
CA PHE A 262 13.58 -2.89 3.75
C PHE A 262 12.59 -1.93 4.41
N THR A 263 12.30 -2.08 5.71
CA THR A 263 11.42 -1.13 6.42
C THR A 263 12.10 0.22 6.55
N ARG A 264 13.39 0.20 6.91
CA ARG A 264 14.24 1.39 6.97
C ARG A 264 14.38 2.06 5.61
N LEU A 265 14.63 1.27 4.57
CA LEU A 265 14.70 1.76 3.19
C LEU A 265 13.39 2.45 2.78
N LYS A 266 12.24 1.81 3.00
CA LYS A 266 10.94 2.39 2.68
C LYS A 266 10.72 3.71 3.42
N CYS A 267 11.04 3.78 4.71
CA CYS A 267 10.91 5.02 5.50
C CYS A 267 11.78 6.16 4.92
N ARG A 268 13.02 5.87 4.53
CA ARG A 268 13.90 6.87 3.89
C ARG A 268 13.41 7.28 2.50
N LEU A 269 12.75 6.39 1.77
CA LEU A 269 12.18 6.70 0.44
C LEU A 269 10.85 7.45 0.51
N MET A 270 10.28 7.69 1.69
CA MET A 270 8.96 8.33 1.81
C MET A 270 8.81 9.68 1.12
N PRO A 271 9.79 10.60 1.06
CA PRO A 271 9.65 11.82 0.28
C PRO A 271 9.34 11.53 -1.21
N TYR A 272 10.06 10.57 -1.80
CA TYR A 272 9.83 10.10 -3.17
C TYR A 272 8.49 9.33 -3.30
N LEU A 273 8.22 8.38 -2.40
CA LEU A 273 7.02 7.54 -2.47
C LEU A 273 5.73 8.36 -2.23
N TYR A 274 5.79 9.37 -1.38
CA TYR A 274 4.65 10.25 -1.13
C TYR A 274 4.43 11.22 -2.29
N ALA A 275 5.48 11.66 -3.01
CA ALA A 275 5.33 12.41 -4.25
C ALA A 275 4.60 11.56 -5.33
N ALA A 276 4.98 10.29 -5.48
CA ALA A 276 4.25 9.35 -6.34
C ALA A 276 2.80 9.10 -5.86
N ALA A 277 2.54 9.14 -4.55
CA ALA A 277 1.19 9.04 -4.01
C ALA A 277 0.33 10.28 -4.34
N VAL A 278 0.93 11.47 -4.33
CA VAL A 278 0.27 12.71 -4.77
C VAL A 278 -0.04 12.64 -6.26
N GLU A 279 0.87 12.14 -7.08
CA GLU A 279 0.61 11.92 -8.51
C GLU A 279 -0.58 10.97 -8.74
N ALA A 280 -0.67 9.90 -7.94
CA ALA A 280 -1.81 8.99 -7.97
C ALA A 280 -3.14 9.68 -7.61
N HIS A 281 -3.11 10.63 -6.67
CA HIS A 281 -4.29 11.41 -6.28
C HIS A 281 -4.73 12.40 -7.37
N GLU A 282 -3.77 13.17 -7.91
CA GLU A 282 -4.03 14.28 -8.84
C GLU A 282 -4.29 13.81 -10.27
N HIS A 283 -3.64 12.72 -10.69
CA HIS A 283 -3.61 12.29 -12.10
C HIS A 283 -4.10 10.86 -12.31
N GLY A 284 -4.26 10.07 -11.24
CA GLY A 284 -4.64 8.66 -11.35
C GLY A 284 -3.50 7.73 -11.78
N THR A 285 -2.26 8.23 -11.88
CA THR A 285 -1.08 7.39 -12.16
C THR A 285 -0.76 6.52 -10.94
N PRO A 286 -0.81 5.18 -11.02
CA PRO A 286 -0.59 4.34 -9.86
C PRO A 286 0.85 4.42 -9.33
N VAL A 287 1.02 4.22 -8.02
CA VAL A 287 2.34 4.17 -7.39
C VAL A 287 3.15 2.96 -7.90
N MET A 288 2.49 1.82 -8.09
CA MET A 288 3.07 0.64 -8.74
C MET A 288 2.60 0.58 -10.19
N ARG A 289 3.51 0.80 -11.14
CA ARG A 289 3.20 0.93 -12.55
C ARG A 289 3.66 -0.31 -13.32
N PRO A 290 2.77 -0.98 -14.06
CA PRO A 290 3.19 -1.97 -15.04
C PRO A 290 4.13 -1.33 -16.06
N MET A 291 5.10 -2.09 -16.56
CA MET A 291 6.11 -1.56 -17.46
C MET A 291 5.50 -0.96 -18.74
N ILE A 292 4.44 -1.56 -19.27
CA ILE A 292 3.70 -1.05 -20.45
C ILE A 292 3.06 0.32 -20.22
N LEU A 293 2.75 0.69 -18.96
CA LEU A 293 2.21 2.01 -18.64
C LEU A 293 3.30 3.08 -18.69
N GLU A 294 4.51 2.77 -18.19
CA GLU A 294 5.62 3.71 -18.09
C GLU A 294 6.43 3.79 -19.40
N PHE A 295 6.48 2.70 -20.17
CA PHE A 295 7.23 2.59 -21.42
C PHE A 295 6.34 2.05 -22.56
N PRO A 296 5.29 2.80 -22.96
CA PRO A 296 4.30 2.32 -23.92
C PRO A 296 4.85 2.13 -25.34
N ASP A 297 5.95 2.81 -25.67
CA ASP A 297 6.61 2.73 -26.98
C ASP A 297 7.68 1.62 -27.06
N ASP A 298 7.95 0.93 -25.95
CA ASP A 298 8.92 -0.16 -25.89
C ASP A 298 8.21 -1.52 -25.98
N PRO A 299 8.24 -2.22 -27.12
CA PRO A 299 7.57 -3.52 -27.26
C PRO A 299 8.16 -4.62 -26.36
N GLY A 300 9.35 -4.40 -25.77
CA GLY A 300 9.89 -5.28 -24.73
C GLY A 300 9.05 -5.28 -23.44
N CYS A 301 8.20 -4.25 -23.26
CA CYS A 301 7.40 -4.05 -22.06
C CYS A 301 5.99 -4.66 -22.12
N ASP A 302 5.53 -5.12 -23.28
CA ASP A 302 4.14 -5.55 -23.53
C ASP A 302 3.66 -6.67 -22.58
N THR A 303 4.55 -7.60 -22.23
CA THR A 303 4.21 -8.83 -21.49
C THR A 303 4.88 -8.92 -20.12
N LEU A 304 5.53 -7.85 -19.64
CA LEU A 304 6.27 -7.88 -18.39
C LEU A 304 5.33 -7.88 -17.18
N ASP A 305 5.31 -8.99 -16.45
CA ASP A 305 4.43 -9.24 -15.31
C ASP A 305 5.17 -9.56 -14.00
N ARG A 306 6.51 -9.66 -14.04
CA ARG A 306 7.40 -10.00 -12.91
C ARG A 306 8.27 -8.85 -12.43
N GLN A 307 8.00 -7.64 -12.90
CA GLN A 307 8.69 -6.41 -12.53
C GLN A 307 7.77 -5.21 -12.73
N TYR A 308 8.11 -4.09 -12.14
CA TYR A 308 7.31 -2.88 -12.20
C TYR A 308 8.15 -1.64 -11.96
N MET A 309 7.58 -0.48 -12.29
CA MET A 309 8.11 0.81 -11.83
C MET A 309 7.38 1.21 -10.54
N LEU A 310 8.14 1.64 -9.52
CA LEU A 310 7.65 2.19 -8.28
C LEU A 310 7.84 3.70 -8.34
N GLY A 311 6.77 4.45 -8.65
CA GLY A 311 6.89 5.82 -9.13
C GLY A 311 7.51 5.87 -10.54
N ASP A 312 8.04 7.02 -10.92
CA ASP A 312 8.58 7.31 -12.25
C ASP A 312 10.02 6.81 -12.49
N SER A 313 10.76 6.60 -11.40
CA SER A 313 12.22 6.52 -11.45
C SER A 313 12.80 5.20 -10.95
N LEU A 314 12.06 4.39 -10.18
CA LEU A 314 12.57 3.14 -9.60
C LEU A 314 11.98 1.91 -10.30
N LEU A 315 12.81 1.11 -10.97
CA LEU A 315 12.43 -0.23 -11.43
C LEU A 315 12.69 -1.24 -10.32
N VAL A 316 11.69 -2.08 -10.05
CA VAL A 316 11.77 -3.16 -9.05
C VAL A 316 11.45 -4.49 -9.73
N ALA A 317 12.35 -5.46 -9.64
CA ALA A 317 12.10 -6.84 -10.05
C ALA A 317 12.22 -7.79 -8.85
N PRO A 318 11.09 -8.18 -8.22
CA PRO A 318 11.14 -9.15 -7.12
C PRO A 318 11.79 -10.47 -7.52
N VAL A 319 12.47 -11.11 -6.57
CA VAL A 319 13.12 -12.40 -6.77
C VAL A 319 12.15 -13.52 -6.40
N PHE A 320 11.77 -14.36 -7.37
CA PHE A 320 10.81 -15.45 -7.21
C PHE A 320 11.47 -16.83 -7.07
N SER A 321 12.66 -16.89 -6.48
CA SER A 321 13.37 -18.14 -6.22
C SER A 321 14.14 -18.10 -4.90
N GLU A 322 14.37 -19.28 -4.35
CA GLU A 322 15.19 -19.45 -3.14
C GLU A 322 16.67 -19.14 -3.41
N ASP A 323 17.19 -19.62 -4.55
CA ASP A 323 18.60 -19.46 -4.93
C ASP A 323 18.97 -18.03 -5.37
N GLY A 324 18.00 -17.11 -5.41
CA GLY A 324 18.25 -15.70 -5.68
C GLY A 324 18.27 -15.30 -7.15
N LYS A 325 18.06 -16.24 -8.08
CA LYS A 325 18.05 -15.96 -9.52
C LYS A 325 16.83 -15.14 -9.92
N VAL A 326 17.08 -14.14 -10.76
CA VAL A 326 16.04 -13.26 -11.29
C VAL A 326 16.35 -12.87 -12.72
N ASP A 327 15.31 -12.91 -13.56
CA ASP A 327 15.34 -12.43 -14.93
C ASP A 327 14.43 -11.20 -15.04
N TYR A 328 14.97 -10.10 -15.57
CA TYR A 328 14.23 -8.86 -15.76
C TYR A 328 14.68 -8.14 -17.03
N TYR A 329 13.78 -7.37 -17.62
CA TYR A 329 14.06 -6.48 -18.74
C TYR A 329 14.36 -5.08 -18.23
N LEU A 330 15.33 -4.41 -18.83
CA LEU A 330 15.67 -3.04 -18.52
C LEU A 330 15.48 -2.21 -19.79
N PRO A 331 14.56 -1.22 -19.81
CA PRO A 331 14.38 -0.31 -20.95
C PRO A 331 15.68 0.44 -21.28
N ASP A 332 15.76 1.03 -22.47
CA ASP A 332 16.96 1.75 -22.92
C ASP A 332 17.42 2.83 -21.93
N GLY A 333 18.74 3.01 -21.83
CA GLY A 333 19.38 3.98 -20.94
C GLY A 333 20.36 3.40 -19.93
N ARG A 334 21.01 4.29 -19.19
CA ARG A 334 22.04 3.98 -18.18
C ARG A 334 21.42 4.00 -16.79
N TRP A 335 21.05 2.84 -16.28
CA TRP A 335 20.40 2.71 -14.98
C TRP A 335 21.44 2.58 -13.87
N SER A 336 21.09 2.95 -12.64
CA SER A 336 21.96 2.79 -11.48
C SER A 336 21.28 1.94 -10.40
N HIS A 337 21.92 0.89 -9.91
CA HIS A 337 21.37 0.08 -8.83
C HIS A 337 21.37 0.87 -7.52
N LEU A 338 20.20 1.09 -6.92
CA LEU A 338 20.01 2.01 -5.78
C LEU A 338 20.87 1.64 -4.56
N LEU A 339 21.02 0.33 -4.30
CA LEU A 339 21.72 -0.20 -3.13
C LEU A 339 23.25 -0.31 -3.30
N THR A 340 23.75 -0.54 -4.52
CA THR A 340 25.17 -0.83 -4.77
C THR A 340 25.88 0.29 -5.51
N GLY A 341 25.13 1.17 -6.19
CA GLY A 341 25.68 2.20 -7.07
C GLY A 341 26.15 1.69 -8.43
N GLU A 342 26.03 0.38 -8.71
CA GLU A 342 26.45 -0.19 -10.00
C GLU A 342 25.64 0.42 -11.15
N VAL A 343 26.34 0.82 -12.22
CA VAL A 343 25.71 1.36 -13.43
C VAL A 343 25.51 0.25 -14.45
N ILE A 344 24.29 0.14 -14.95
CA ILE A 344 23.81 -0.95 -15.78
C ILE A 344 23.24 -0.39 -17.08
N GLU A 345 23.72 -0.91 -18.22
CA GLU A 345 23.20 -0.57 -19.54
C GLU A 345 21.89 -1.33 -19.83
N GLY A 346 20.86 -0.60 -20.23
CA GLY A 346 19.54 -1.09 -20.57
C GLY A 346 19.39 -1.60 -22.00
N GLY A 347 18.15 -1.58 -22.47
CA GLY A 347 17.70 -2.07 -23.78
C GLY A 347 17.72 -3.59 -23.94
N ARG A 348 17.77 -4.35 -22.83
CA ARG A 348 17.96 -5.81 -22.87
C ARG A 348 17.44 -6.52 -21.63
N TRP A 349 17.23 -7.83 -21.78
CA TRP A 349 17.04 -8.75 -20.67
C TRP A 349 18.35 -8.98 -19.91
N ARG A 350 18.23 -9.13 -18.60
CA ARG A 350 19.32 -9.45 -17.68
C ARG A 350 18.93 -10.64 -16.82
N ARG A 351 19.96 -11.39 -16.42
CA ARG A 351 19.88 -12.49 -15.48
C ARG A 351 20.90 -12.25 -14.38
N GLU A 352 20.43 -12.12 -13.15
CA GLU A 352 21.27 -11.82 -11.98
C GLU A 352 20.94 -12.77 -10.83
N GLN A 353 21.79 -12.77 -9.80
CA GLN A 353 21.60 -13.55 -8.59
C GLN A 353 21.80 -12.62 -7.39
N HIS A 354 20.80 -12.55 -6.51
CA HIS A 354 20.81 -11.66 -5.34
C HIS A 354 20.71 -12.46 -4.05
N ASP A 355 21.39 -12.02 -3.00
CA ASP A 355 21.11 -12.47 -1.63
C ASP A 355 19.77 -11.91 -1.13
N THR A 356 19.37 -12.25 0.09
CA THR A 356 18.07 -11.88 0.70
C THR A 356 17.95 -10.39 1.04
N MET A 357 19.07 -9.65 1.10
CA MET A 357 19.14 -8.21 1.37
C MET A 357 19.07 -7.37 0.09
N SER A 358 18.96 -8.02 -1.06
CA SER A 358 19.02 -7.39 -2.37
C SER A 358 17.99 -7.96 -3.33
N LEU A 359 17.69 -7.15 -4.34
CA LEU A 359 16.94 -7.48 -5.55
C LEU A 359 17.31 -6.42 -6.59
N PRO A 360 17.03 -6.64 -7.88
CA PRO A 360 17.11 -5.57 -8.86
C PRO A 360 16.19 -4.41 -8.44
N LEU A 361 16.83 -3.36 -7.94
CA LEU A 361 16.25 -2.07 -7.59
C LEU A 361 17.03 -0.96 -8.30
N LEU A 362 16.56 -0.54 -9.47
CA LEU A 362 17.30 0.28 -10.42
C LEU A 362 16.69 1.67 -10.53
N VAL A 363 17.53 2.70 -10.53
CA VAL A 363 17.15 4.09 -10.77
C VAL A 363 17.33 4.42 -12.25
N ARG A 364 16.29 5.00 -12.86
CA ARG A 364 16.28 5.48 -14.24
C ARG A 364 17.34 6.59 -14.44
N PRO A 365 17.96 6.70 -15.63
CA PRO A 365 18.82 7.85 -15.94
C PRO A 365 18.06 9.18 -15.87
N ASN A 366 18.80 10.29 -15.78
CA ASN A 366 18.24 11.65 -15.70
C ASN A 366 17.21 11.83 -14.56
N SER A 367 17.43 11.16 -13.44
CA SER A 367 16.46 11.14 -12.33
C SER A 367 17.06 11.69 -11.05
N VAL A 368 16.20 12.23 -10.20
CA VAL A 368 16.55 12.72 -8.86
C VAL A 368 15.65 12.04 -7.85
N ILE A 369 16.23 11.23 -6.97
CA ILE A 369 15.50 10.57 -5.89
C ILE A 369 15.72 11.35 -4.60
N VAL A 370 14.61 11.79 -3.98
CA VAL A 370 14.65 12.42 -2.66
C VAL A 370 14.64 11.34 -1.58
N VAL A 371 15.71 11.27 -0.80
CA VAL A 371 15.87 10.31 0.30
C VAL A 371 15.91 11.05 1.62
N GLY A 372 14.92 10.82 2.48
CA GLY A 372 14.86 11.39 3.81
C GLY A 372 15.87 10.80 4.78
N ASP A 373 16.09 11.51 5.88
CA ASP A 373 17.04 11.14 6.94
C ASP A 373 16.42 10.29 8.07
N ASN A 374 15.13 9.98 8.00
CA ASN A 374 14.44 9.14 8.97
C ASN A 374 14.16 7.74 8.42
N ASP A 375 14.64 6.72 9.14
CA ASP A 375 14.47 5.32 8.78
C ASP A 375 13.54 4.54 9.74
N THR A 376 12.93 5.22 10.71
CA THR A 376 12.17 4.58 11.80
C THR A 376 10.66 4.66 11.61
N ARG A 377 10.17 5.67 10.89
CA ARG A 377 8.74 5.90 10.63
C ARG A 377 8.53 6.55 9.26
N PRO A 378 7.36 6.38 8.64
CA PRO A 378 7.10 6.94 7.32
C PRO A 378 6.58 8.38 7.33
N ASP A 379 6.07 8.86 8.46
CA ASP A 379 5.42 10.15 8.64
C ASP A 379 6.33 11.10 9.44
N TYR A 380 7.07 11.94 8.73
CA TYR A 380 7.99 12.94 9.28
C TYR A 380 8.06 14.17 8.34
N ALA A 381 8.70 15.25 8.77
CA ALA A 381 8.84 16.45 7.96
C ALA A 381 9.86 16.22 6.83
N PHE A 382 9.38 15.84 5.64
CA PHE A 382 10.23 15.47 4.51
C PHE A 382 11.17 16.59 4.05
N ALA A 383 10.82 17.86 4.28
CA ALA A 383 11.63 19.04 3.91
C ALA A 383 12.66 19.48 4.98
N GLU A 384 12.74 18.77 6.12
CA GLU A 384 13.63 19.11 7.26
C GLU A 384 14.88 18.23 7.38
N GLY A 385 15.19 17.45 6.35
CA GLY A 385 16.31 16.51 6.39
C GLY A 385 16.26 15.50 5.25
N PHE A 386 16.97 15.78 4.14
CA PHE A 386 16.97 14.89 2.99
C PHE A 386 18.23 15.01 2.11
N THR A 387 18.45 14.02 1.26
CA THR A 387 19.45 14.01 0.21
C THR A 387 18.78 13.92 -1.14
N LEU A 388 19.13 14.83 -2.06
CA LEU A 388 18.79 14.71 -3.48
C LEU A 388 19.83 13.83 -4.15
N ARG A 389 19.50 12.57 -4.43
CA ARG A 389 20.41 11.66 -5.14
C ARG A 389 20.19 11.80 -6.64
N VAL A 390 21.17 12.36 -7.35
CA VAL A 390 21.14 12.60 -8.79
C VAL A 390 21.78 11.44 -9.53
N TYR A 391 21.06 10.84 -10.48
CA TYR A 391 21.51 9.64 -11.19
C TYR A 391 21.65 9.88 -12.69
N GLN A 392 22.85 9.58 -13.21
CA GLN A 392 23.17 9.56 -14.64
C GLN A 392 22.55 10.72 -15.44
N MET A 393 22.65 11.95 -14.89
CA MET A 393 22.18 13.16 -15.57
C MET A 393 23.06 13.43 -16.80
N ALA A 394 22.51 13.19 -17.98
CA ALA A 394 23.17 13.40 -19.26
C ALA A 394 23.29 14.89 -19.60
N ASP A 395 24.16 15.23 -20.55
CA ASP A 395 24.20 16.60 -21.07
C ASP A 395 22.86 16.96 -21.72
N GLY A 396 22.32 18.14 -21.39
CA GLY A 396 20.98 18.57 -21.75
C GLY A 396 19.86 17.91 -20.92
N GLY A 397 20.19 17.00 -20.00
CA GLY A 397 19.23 16.38 -19.10
C GLY A 397 18.71 17.34 -18.03
N ALA A 398 17.46 17.16 -17.64
CA ALA A 398 16.83 17.87 -16.54
C ALA A 398 15.85 16.97 -15.79
N ALA A 399 15.68 17.22 -14.50
CA ALA A 399 14.72 16.55 -13.62
C ALA A 399 14.10 17.54 -12.64
N THR A 400 12.84 17.30 -12.29
CA THR A 400 12.15 18.04 -11.22
C THR A 400 11.86 17.08 -10.07
N ALA A 401 12.22 17.47 -8.85
CA ALA A 401 11.92 16.69 -7.65
C ALA A 401 11.01 17.52 -6.73
N ILE A 402 9.79 17.05 -6.50
CA ILE A 402 8.82 17.69 -5.61
C ILE A 402 8.87 16.98 -4.25
N ILE A 403 9.10 17.75 -3.19
CA ILE A 403 9.02 17.28 -1.82
C ILE A 403 7.66 17.69 -1.26
N PRO A 404 6.76 16.72 -1.02
CA PRO A 404 5.42 17.03 -0.56
C PRO A 404 5.40 17.37 0.95
N ALA A 405 4.47 18.25 1.33
CA ALA A 405 4.02 18.43 2.70
C ALA A 405 3.09 17.27 3.12
N ALA A 406 2.73 17.22 4.40
CA ALA A 406 1.87 16.17 4.95
C ALA A 406 0.45 16.15 4.37
N ASP A 407 -0.01 17.26 3.76
CA ASP A 407 -1.30 17.37 3.08
C ASP A 407 -1.22 17.06 1.57
N GLY A 408 -0.04 16.70 1.06
CA GLY A 408 0.22 16.43 -0.36
C GLY A 408 0.57 17.65 -1.19
N SER A 409 0.48 18.87 -0.66
CA SER A 409 0.92 20.08 -1.38
C SER A 409 2.44 20.10 -1.55
N ALA A 410 2.95 20.83 -2.55
CA ALA A 410 4.38 20.97 -2.76
C ALA A 410 5.01 21.86 -1.66
N ALA A 411 5.84 21.29 -0.79
CA ALA A 411 6.55 22.04 0.24
C ALA A 411 7.82 22.70 -0.32
N VAL A 412 8.57 21.95 -1.13
CA VAL A 412 9.79 22.39 -1.80
C VAL A 412 9.85 21.71 -3.17
N THR A 413 10.28 22.44 -4.19
CA THR A 413 10.49 21.89 -5.54
C THR A 413 11.93 22.17 -5.97
N PHE A 414 12.63 21.14 -6.41
CA PHE A 414 13.99 21.24 -6.96
C PHE A 414 13.98 21.04 -8.47
N TYR A 415 14.77 21.85 -9.16
CA TYR A 415 15.05 21.75 -10.59
C TYR A 415 16.52 21.45 -10.76
N VAL A 416 16.84 20.27 -11.28
CA VAL A 416 18.21 19.83 -11.52
C VAL A 416 18.43 19.71 -13.01
N ALA A 417 19.39 20.43 -13.56
CA ALA A 417 19.68 20.42 -14.99
C ALA A 417 21.18 20.39 -15.25
N ARG A 418 21.59 19.72 -16.33
CA ARG A 418 22.98 19.67 -16.77
C ARG A 418 23.17 20.31 -18.14
N THR A 419 24.17 21.19 -18.25
CA THR A 419 24.61 21.79 -19.51
C THR A 419 26.12 21.69 -19.62
N GLY A 420 26.59 20.93 -20.60
CA GLY A 420 27.97 20.49 -20.74
C GLY A 420 28.46 19.76 -19.49
N ALA A 421 29.48 20.33 -18.85
CA ALA A 421 30.07 19.80 -17.61
C ALA A 421 29.46 20.41 -16.33
N THR A 422 28.52 21.34 -16.46
CA THR A 422 27.92 22.04 -15.31
C THR A 422 26.59 21.41 -14.96
N LEU A 423 26.41 21.06 -13.69
CA LEU A 423 25.13 20.66 -13.12
C LEU A 423 24.63 21.78 -12.21
N SER A 424 23.43 22.25 -12.48
CA SER A 424 22.74 23.31 -11.76
C SER A 424 21.62 22.72 -10.91
N VAL A 425 21.45 23.24 -9.70
CA VAL A 425 20.37 22.88 -8.78
C VAL A 425 19.72 24.18 -8.34
N GLU A 426 18.48 24.38 -8.75
CA GLU A 426 17.64 25.50 -8.36
C GLU A 426 16.45 24.97 -7.55
N TRP A 427 15.85 25.80 -6.69
CA TRP A 427 14.70 25.37 -5.91
C TRP A 427 13.75 26.50 -5.57
N GLU A 428 12.50 26.13 -5.33
CA GLU A 428 11.44 26.96 -4.78
C GLU A 428 11.02 26.42 -3.41
N GLY A 429 10.73 27.32 -2.47
CA GLY A 429 10.45 26.99 -1.07
C GLY A 429 11.65 27.22 -0.14
N ALA A 430 11.52 26.77 1.11
CA ALA A 430 12.51 26.99 2.16
C ALA A 430 12.92 25.67 2.83
N PRO A 431 13.72 24.82 2.15
CA PRO A 431 14.24 23.60 2.75
C PRO A 431 15.19 23.93 3.91
N ALA A 432 15.16 23.15 4.98
CA ALA A 432 15.97 23.42 6.17
C ALA A 432 17.37 22.81 6.07
N ARG A 433 17.48 21.48 6.07
CA ARG A 433 18.75 20.73 6.02
C ARG A 433 18.71 19.75 4.86
N TRP A 434 19.59 19.94 3.88
CA TRP A 434 19.65 19.07 2.71
C TRP A 434 21.06 19.03 2.11
N CYS A 435 21.32 17.99 1.32
CA CYS A 435 22.50 17.86 0.49
C CYS A 435 22.15 17.24 -0.87
N VAL A 436 23.10 17.28 -1.81
CA VAL A 436 22.97 16.65 -3.13
C VAL A 436 24.01 15.54 -3.20
N LEU A 437 23.62 14.33 -3.56
CA LEU A 437 24.57 13.29 -3.91
C LEU A 437 24.62 13.13 -5.43
N LEU A 438 25.78 13.41 -6.02
CA LEU A 438 26.07 13.05 -7.41
C LEU A 438 26.48 11.57 -7.46
N ALA A 439 25.50 10.68 -7.58
CA ALA A 439 25.70 9.24 -7.44
C ALA A 439 26.65 8.69 -8.52
N GLY A 440 27.69 7.98 -8.09
CA GLY A 440 28.71 7.41 -8.96
C GLY A 440 29.69 8.42 -9.58
N VAL A 441 29.62 9.70 -9.20
CA VAL A 441 30.60 10.72 -9.62
C VAL A 441 31.79 10.69 -8.66
N ALA A 442 32.99 10.39 -9.15
CA ALA A 442 34.17 10.24 -8.31
C ALA A 442 34.75 11.59 -7.80
N SER A 443 34.66 12.64 -8.61
CA SER A 443 35.18 13.98 -8.26
C SER A 443 34.48 15.06 -9.09
N ILE A 444 34.48 16.28 -8.56
CA ILE A 444 34.03 17.49 -9.27
C ILE A 444 35.19 18.49 -9.35
N ALA A 445 35.18 19.35 -10.36
CA ALA A 445 36.22 20.38 -10.53
C ALA A 445 36.05 21.53 -9.54
N SER A 446 34.80 21.94 -9.27
CA SER A 446 34.46 23.04 -8.37
C SER A 446 32.98 22.99 -8.00
N VAL A 447 32.63 23.57 -6.84
CA VAL A 447 31.26 23.84 -6.42
C VAL A 447 31.11 25.33 -6.14
N THR A 448 29.95 25.89 -6.46
CA THR A 448 29.57 27.28 -6.10
C THR A 448 28.26 27.22 -5.35
N GLY A 449 28.14 27.95 -4.23
CA GLY A 449 26.93 27.96 -3.40
C GLY A 449 26.82 26.80 -2.40
N GLY A 450 27.90 26.03 -2.18
CA GLY A 450 27.96 24.94 -1.22
C GLY A 450 29.38 24.44 -0.97
N GLU A 451 29.50 23.37 -0.19
CA GLU A 451 30.73 22.62 0.05
C GLU A 451 30.60 21.24 -0.60
N ALA A 452 31.72 20.56 -0.88
CA ALA A 452 31.71 19.25 -1.51
C ALA A 452 32.61 18.26 -0.78
N GLU A 453 32.12 17.02 -0.63
CA GLU A 453 32.85 15.92 0.01
C GLU A 453 32.73 14.63 -0.81
N SER A 454 33.86 14.01 -1.12
CA SER A 454 33.88 12.71 -1.82
C SER A 454 33.58 11.56 -0.86
N SER A 455 32.72 10.64 -1.29
CA SER A 455 32.41 9.39 -0.60
C SER A 455 32.51 8.20 -1.55
N ALA A 456 32.34 6.98 -1.02
CA ALA A 456 32.26 5.77 -1.84
C ALA A 456 31.02 5.75 -2.77
N GLU A 457 29.96 6.47 -2.42
CA GLU A 457 28.72 6.52 -3.22
C GLU A 457 28.76 7.59 -4.32
N GLY A 458 29.67 8.55 -4.22
CA GLY A 458 29.74 9.72 -5.10
C GLY A 458 30.18 10.97 -4.34
N VAL A 459 30.02 12.14 -4.98
CA VAL A 459 30.30 13.44 -4.36
C VAL A 459 29.03 14.01 -3.74
N TYR A 460 29.11 14.33 -2.44
CA TYR A 460 28.13 15.12 -1.71
C TYR A 460 28.38 16.61 -1.87
#